data_AF-A0A3S4LXV0-F1
#
_entry.id   AF-A0A3S4LXV0-F1
#
_cell.length_a   1.000
_cell.length_b   1.000
_cell.length_c   1.000
_cell.angle_alpha   90.00
_cell.angle_beta   90.00
_cell.angle_gamma   90.00
#
_symmetry.space_group_name_H-M   'P 1'
#
loop_
_entity.id
_entity.type
_entity.pdbx_description
1 polymer ?
#
loop_
_entity_poly.entity_id
_entity_poly.type
_entity_poly.pdbx_seq_one_letter_code
_entity_poly.pdbx_strand_id
1 'polypeptide(L)'
;MALTAALKAQIAAWYKALQDQIPDFIPRAPQRQMIADVARTLAGEEGRHLAIEAPTGVGKTLSYLIPGIAIAREEQKTLVVSTANVALQDQIFSKDLPLLRKIIPDLRFTAAFGRGRYVCPRNLAALASSEPTQQDLLAFLDDELTPNNQEEQKRCARLKGDLDGYKWDGLRDHTDIAIDDDLVAAIKYR
;
A
#
# COMPACT_ATOMS: atom_id res chain seq x y z
N MET A 1 25.55 10.98 4.67
CA MET A 1 26.51 11.19 3.57
C MET A 1 26.10 12.47 2.86
N ALA A 2 27.00 13.42 2.61
CA ALA A 2 26.60 14.64 1.90
C ALA A 2 26.00 14.33 0.50
N LEU A 3 25.05 15.14 0.04
CA LEU A 3 24.41 15.02 -1.28
C LEU A 3 25.47 15.16 -2.38
N THR A 4 25.81 14.04 -3.00
CA THR A 4 26.79 14.00 -4.11
C THR A 4 26.24 14.73 -5.34
N ALA A 5 27.14 15.20 -6.21
CA ALA A 5 26.75 15.82 -7.47
C ALA A 5 25.92 14.86 -8.36
N ALA A 6 26.27 13.57 -8.35
CA ALA A 6 25.54 12.53 -9.06
C ALA A 6 24.11 12.37 -8.54
N LEU A 7 23.92 12.37 -7.22
CA LEU A 7 22.61 12.24 -6.60
C LEU A 7 21.72 13.46 -6.88
N LYS A 8 22.29 14.68 -6.83
CA LYS A 8 21.59 15.91 -7.22
C LYS A 8 21.15 15.87 -8.69
N ALA A 9 22.03 15.42 -9.58
CA ALA A 9 21.73 15.26 -11.00
C ALA A 9 20.62 14.22 -11.24
N GLN A 10 20.62 13.11 -10.50
CA GLN A 10 19.61 12.07 -10.59
C GLN A 10 18.23 12.56 -10.15
N ILE A 11 18.15 13.24 -9.00
CA ILE A 11 16.89 13.84 -8.50
C ILE A 11 16.34 14.84 -9.52
N ALA A 12 17.20 15.69 -10.10
CA ALA A 12 16.80 16.64 -11.12
C ALA A 12 16.33 15.96 -12.42
N ALA A 13 17.01 14.88 -12.85
CA ALA A 13 16.64 14.12 -14.03
C ALA A 13 15.27 13.45 -13.88
N TRP A 14 15.00 12.83 -12.74
CA TRP A 14 13.68 12.24 -12.44
C TRP A 14 12.59 13.30 -12.32
N TYR A 15 12.87 14.44 -11.68
CA TYR A 15 11.91 15.54 -11.60
C TYR A 15 11.56 16.10 -12.99
N LYS A 16 12.54 16.20 -13.89
CA LYS A 16 12.30 16.61 -15.29
C LYS A 16 11.50 15.54 -16.05
N ALA A 17 11.87 14.27 -15.92
CA ALA A 17 11.16 13.18 -16.59
C ALA A 17 9.68 13.09 -16.20
N LEU A 18 9.33 13.44 -14.95
CA LEU A 18 7.94 13.54 -14.51
C LEU A 18 7.18 14.65 -15.23
N GLN A 19 7.81 15.82 -15.45
CA GLN A 19 7.20 16.91 -16.20
C GLN A 19 6.90 16.50 -17.65
N ASP A 20 7.80 15.72 -18.25
CA ASP A 20 7.68 15.32 -19.65
C ASP A 20 6.69 14.15 -19.87
N GLN A 21 6.60 13.22 -18.90
CA GLN A 21 5.77 12.01 -19.05
C GLN A 21 4.35 12.11 -18.46
N ILE A 22 4.08 13.12 -17.65
CA ILE A 22 2.79 13.25 -16.96
C ILE A 22 2.02 14.41 -17.58
N PRO A 23 0.90 14.13 -18.29
CA PRO A 23 0.05 15.19 -18.79
C PRO A 23 -0.45 16.03 -17.60
N ASP A 24 -0.45 17.35 -17.78
CA ASP A 24 -0.87 18.34 -16.78
C ASP A 24 -0.01 18.43 -15.50
N PHE A 25 1.21 17.89 -15.51
CA PHE A 25 2.13 18.11 -14.40
C PHE A 25 2.64 19.55 -14.39
N ILE A 26 2.27 20.30 -13.35
CA ILE A 26 2.68 21.70 -13.17
C ILE A 26 3.79 21.78 -12.11
N PRO A 27 5.02 22.17 -12.49
CA PRO A 27 6.09 22.36 -11.52
C PRO A 27 5.82 23.58 -10.65
N ARG A 28 6.04 23.44 -9.33
CA ARG A 28 5.79 24.50 -8.34
C ARG A 28 7.04 24.78 -7.52
N ALA A 29 7.29 26.05 -7.18
CA ALA A 29 8.45 26.42 -6.36
C ALA A 29 8.45 25.72 -4.98
N PRO A 30 7.32 25.64 -4.25
CA PRO A 30 7.24 24.91 -2.99
C PRO A 30 7.57 23.42 -3.12
N GLN A 31 7.27 22.80 -4.27
CA GLN A 31 7.60 21.41 -4.54
C GLN A 31 9.12 21.20 -4.61
N ARG A 32 9.83 22.08 -5.34
CA ARG A 32 11.29 22.03 -5.45
C ARG A 32 11.98 22.29 -4.13
N GLN A 33 11.44 23.21 -3.34
CA GLN A 33 11.93 23.49 -1.99
C GLN A 33 11.78 22.25 -1.10
N MET A 34 10.59 21.64 -1.06
CA MET A 34 10.37 20.42 -0.28
C MET A 34 11.27 19.26 -0.74
N ILE A 35 11.51 19.09 -2.04
CA ILE A 35 12.47 18.09 -2.55
C ILE A 35 13.88 18.34 -2.00
N ALA A 36 14.34 19.59 -2.04
CA ALA A 36 15.67 19.95 -1.55
C ALA A 36 15.80 19.74 -0.04
N ASP A 37 14.81 20.19 0.74
CA ASP A 37 14.80 20.06 2.20
C ASP A 37 14.79 18.58 2.62
N VAL A 38 13.93 17.76 1.99
CA VAL A 38 13.91 16.31 2.24
C VAL A 38 15.23 15.66 1.86
N ALA A 39 15.82 16.04 0.72
CA ALA A 39 17.09 15.48 0.26
C ALA A 39 18.23 15.80 1.25
N ARG A 40 18.35 17.05 1.70
CA ARG A 40 19.39 17.48 2.65
C ARG A 40 19.27 16.76 3.99
N THR A 41 18.04 16.62 4.51
CA THR A 41 17.82 15.92 5.79
C THR A 41 18.07 14.42 5.67
N LEU A 42 17.55 13.74 4.65
CA LEU A 42 17.74 12.29 4.50
C LEU A 42 19.20 11.91 4.21
N ALA A 43 19.95 12.79 3.53
CA ALA A 43 21.40 12.64 3.34
C ALA A 43 22.19 12.92 4.64
N GLY A 44 21.58 13.54 5.65
CA GLY A 44 22.26 13.96 6.87
C GLY A 44 23.19 15.16 6.68
N GLU A 45 22.92 16.00 5.67
CA GLU A 45 23.58 17.31 5.54
C GLU A 45 23.02 18.32 6.55
N GLU A 46 21.73 18.22 6.89
CA GLU A 46 21.04 19.22 7.69
C GLU A 46 20.11 18.59 8.74
N GLY A 47 20.47 18.78 10.01
CA GLY A 47 19.68 18.33 11.15
C GLY A 47 19.56 16.81 11.28
N ARG A 48 18.68 16.37 12.20
CA ARG A 48 18.35 14.95 12.40
C ARG A 48 17.04 14.56 11.72
N HIS A 49 16.02 15.41 11.86
CA HIS A 49 14.66 15.21 11.37
C HIS A 49 14.14 16.51 10.75
N LEU A 50 13.26 16.39 9.75
CA LEU A 50 12.59 17.50 9.11
C LEU A 50 11.09 17.44 9.40
N ALA A 51 10.54 18.52 9.94
CA ALA A 51 9.11 18.76 9.99
C ALA A 51 8.77 19.83 8.95
N ILE A 52 7.97 19.46 7.95
CA ILE A 52 7.58 20.36 6.85
C ILE A 52 6.06 20.32 6.66
N GLU A 53 5.44 21.49 6.66
CA GLU A 53 4.04 21.63 6.31
C GLU A 53 3.90 21.81 4.79
N ALA A 54 3.15 20.91 4.16
CA ALA A 54 2.87 20.94 2.73
C ALA A 54 1.35 21.01 2.50
N PRO A 55 0.81 22.18 2.11
CA PRO A 55 -0.60 22.32 1.78
C PRO A 55 -1.05 21.36 0.66
N THR A 56 -2.36 21.15 0.58
CA THR A 56 -2.95 20.38 -0.53
C THR A 56 -2.59 21.02 -1.88
N GLY A 57 -2.42 20.18 -2.92
CA GLY A 57 -2.07 20.65 -4.27
C GLY A 57 -0.60 21.00 -4.51
N VAL A 58 0.27 20.97 -3.49
CA VAL A 58 1.72 21.21 -3.66
C VAL A 58 2.45 20.03 -4.33
N GLY A 59 1.82 18.85 -4.37
CA GLY A 59 2.46 17.63 -4.87
C GLY A 59 3.36 16.96 -3.84
N LYS A 60 2.95 17.02 -2.55
CA LYS A 60 3.72 16.55 -1.38
C LYS A 60 4.29 15.14 -1.55
N THR A 61 3.51 14.23 -2.13
CA THR A 61 3.90 12.82 -2.27
C THR A 61 5.14 12.66 -3.13
N LEU A 62 5.13 13.25 -4.33
CA LEU A 62 6.28 13.21 -5.23
C LEU A 62 7.49 13.93 -4.63
N SER A 63 7.27 14.99 -3.86
CA SER A 63 8.35 15.77 -3.25
C SER A 63 9.20 14.97 -2.26
N TYR A 64 8.61 14.02 -1.52
CA TYR A 64 9.41 13.15 -0.64
C TYR A 64 9.81 11.83 -1.32
N LEU A 65 9.03 11.32 -2.27
CA LEU A 65 9.35 10.05 -2.94
C LEU A 65 10.58 10.16 -3.83
N ILE A 66 10.70 11.22 -4.64
CA ILE A 66 11.83 11.37 -5.58
C ILE A 66 13.18 11.37 -4.84
N PRO A 67 13.44 12.30 -3.89
CA PRO A 67 14.71 12.30 -3.16
C PRO A 67 14.86 11.07 -2.26
N GLY A 68 13.76 10.59 -1.65
CA GLY A 68 13.79 9.41 -0.79
C GLY A 68 14.22 8.15 -1.54
N ILE A 69 13.69 7.90 -2.73
CA ILE A 69 14.06 6.76 -3.58
C ILE A 69 15.52 6.89 -4.05
N ALA A 70 15.94 8.10 -4.43
CA ALA A 70 17.30 8.34 -4.91
C ALA A 70 18.33 8.00 -3.82
N ILE A 71 18.12 8.53 -2.62
CA ILE A 71 18.99 8.31 -1.46
C ILE A 71 18.94 6.84 -1.02
N ALA A 72 17.75 6.25 -0.96
CA ALA A 72 17.59 4.84 -0.59
C ALA A 72 18.36 3.91 -1.54
N ARG A 73 18.38 4.20 -2.84
CA ARG A 73 19.16 3.43 -3.82
C ARG A 73 20.66 3.60 -3.65
N GLU A 74 21.12 4.84 -3.54
CA GLU A 74 22.54 5.16 -3.38
C GLU A 74 23.12 4.50 -2.12
N GLU A 75 22.36 4.53 -1.01
CA GLU A 75 22.79 3.99 0.28
C GLU A 75 22.40 2.51 0.50
N GLN A 76 21.77 1.86 -0.49
CA GLN A 76 21.24 0.49 -0.38
C GLN A 76 20.31 0.29 0.83
N LYS A 77 19.48 1.30 1.12
CA LYS A 77 18.50 1.30 2.21
C LYS A 77 17.08 1.13 1.68
N THR A 78 16.17 0.79 2.59
CA THR A 78 14.74 0.75 2.32
C THR A 78 14.10 2.09 2.68
N LEU A 79 13.41 2.72 1.73
CA LEU A 79 12.55 3.87 2.01
C LEU A 79 11.22 3.38 2.61
N VAL A 80 10.94 3.76 3.85
CA VAL A 80 9.64 3.51 4.49
C VAL A 80 8.81 4.78 4.45
N VAL A 81 7.65 4.72 3.79
CA VAL A 81 6.65 5.80 3.77
C VAL A 81 5.47 5.36 4.61
N SER A 82 5.20 6.09 5.70
CA SER A 82 4.06 5.84 6.59
C SER A 82 3.01 6.92 6.40
N THR A 83 1.73 6.53 6.42
CA THR A 83 0.58 7.43 6.31
C THR A 83 -0.57 6.93 7.19
N ALA A 84 -1.58 7.77 7.39
CA ALA A 84 -2.56 7.62 8.48
C ALA A 84 -3.51 6.40 8.33
N ASN A 85 -3.88 6.02 7.11
CA ASN A 85 -4.87 4.97 6.87
C ASN A 85 -4.64 4.23 5.54
N VAL A 86 -5.36 3.12 5.35
CA VAL A 86 -5.23 2.24 4.16
C VAL A 86 -5.56 2.97 2.87
N ALA A 87 -6.64 3.76 2.82
CA ALA A 87 -6.99 4.52 1.62
C ALA A 87 -5.86 5.45 1.13
N LEU A 88 -5.14 6.09 2.06
CA LEU A 88 -3.98 6.91 1.71
C LEU A 88 -2.77 6.05 1.29
N GLN A 89 -2.59 4.86 1.87
CA GLN A 89 -1.56 3.90 1.43
C GLN A 89 -1.85 3.43 -0.01
N ASP A 90 -3.10 3.11 -0.32
CA ASP A 90 -3.53 2.63 -1.63
C ASP A 90 -3.39 3.72 -2.68
N GLN A 91 -3.65 4.98 -2.33
CA GLN A 91 -3.39 6.11 -3.23
C GLN A 91 -1.91 6.14 -3.63
N ILE A 92 -0.99 5.99 -2.67
CA ILE A 92 0.45 5.97 -2.93
C ILE A 92 0.81 4.73 -3.76
N PHE A 93 0.28 3.56 -3.40
CA PHE A 93 0.63 2.28 -4.00
C PHE A 93 0.08 2.08 -5.43
N SER A 94 -1.13 2.53 -5.70
CA SER A 94 -1.84 2.33 -6.98
C SER A 94 -1.70 3.49 -7.95
N LYS A 95 -1.37 4.70 -7.48
CA LYS A 95 -1.24 5.90 -8.34
C LYS A 95 0.17 6.46 -8.35
N ASP A 96 0.70 6.86 -7.20
CA ASP A 96 1.96 7.62 -7.13
C ASP A 96 3.21 6.76 -7.45
N LEU A 97 3.29 5.52 -6.92
CA LEU A 97 4.41 4.62 -7.18
C LEU A 97 4.42 4.06 -8.62
N PRO A 98 3.28 3.66 -9.22
CA PRO A 98 3.24 3.27 -10.64
C PRO A 98 3.61 4.41 -11.59
N LEU A 99 3.27 5.65 -11.23
CA LEU A 99 3.70 6.84 -11.95
C LEU A 99 5.22 7.00 -11.92
N LEU A 100 5.84 6.86 -10.75
CA LEU A 100 7.30 6.85 -10.62
C LEU A 100 7.95 5.65 -11.30
N ARG A 101 7.25 4.51 -11.42
CA ARG A 101 7.77 3.35 -12.15
C ARG A 101 7.90 3.61 -13.66
N LYS A 102 7.14 4.55 -14.23
CA LYS A 102 7.28 4.93 -15.66
C LYS A 102 8.62 5.63 -15.94
N ILE A 103 9.09 6.45 -14.98
CA ILE A 103 10.38 7.15 -15.08
C ILE A 103 11.54 6.37 -14.46
N ILE A 104 11.26 5.42 -13.58
CA ILE A 104 12.23 4.56 -12.87
C ILE A 104 11.80 3.09 -13.07
N PRO A 105 12.12 2.45 -14.21
CA PRO A 105 11.58 1.13 -14.56
C PRO A 105 11.94 0.00 -13.59
N ASP A 106 13.09 0.11 -12.92
CA ASP A 106 13.62 -0.83 -11.93
C ASP A 106 13.14 -0.53 -10.49
N LEU A 107 12.15 0.35 -10.31
CA LEU A 107 11.57 0.66 -9.00
C LEU A 107 10.85 -0.57 -8.42
N ARG A 108 11.34 -1.04 -7.27
CA ARG A 108 10.71 -2.09 -6.46
C ARG A 108 10.02 -1.44 -5.27
N PHE A 109 8.74 -1.76 -5.08
CA PHE A 109 7.96 -1.28 -3.96
C PHE A 109 6.94 -2.35 -3.53
N THR A 110 6.56 -2.30 -2.26
CA THR A 110 5.52 -3.16 -1.67
C THR A 110 4.75 -2.35 -0.64
N ALA A 111 3.56 -2.83 -0.25
CA ALA A 111 2.78 -2.27 0.84
C ALA A 111 2.77 -3.25 2.02
N ALA A 112 2.68 -2.70 3.23
CA ALA A 112 2.68 -3.50 4.45
C ALA A 112 1.45 -3.13 5.29
N PHE A 113 0.65 -4.15 5.63
CA PHE A 113 -0.57 -4.00 6.40
C PHE A 113 -0.53 -4.83 7.68
N GLY A 114 -1.39 -4.48 8.64
CA GLY A 114 -1.54 -5.27 9.86
C GLY A 114 -2.07 -6.68 9.55
N ARG A 115 -1.56 -7.69 10.25
CA ARG A 115 -1.91 -9.10 10.05
C ARG A 115 -3.42 -9.39 10.03
N GLY A 116 -4.18 -8.70 10.90
CA GLY A 116 -5.63 -8.85 10.99
C GLY A 116 -6.42 -8.36 9.77
N ARG A 117 -5.76 -7.74 8.77
CA ARG A 117 -6.37 -7.35 7.49
C ARG A 117 -6.26 -8.43 6.42
N TYR A 118 -5.40 -9.43 6.62
CA TYR A 118 -5.21 -10.53 5.67
C TYR A 118 -6.15 -11.69 5.97
N VAL A 119 -6.76 -12.20 4.91
CA VAL A 119 -7.52 -13.44 4.95
C VAL A 119 -6.59 -14.64 5.15
N CYS A 120 -7.02 -15.57 5.99
CA CYS A 120 -6.41 -16.87 6.17
C CYS A 120 -6.98 -17.85 5.13
N PRO A 121 -6.19 -18.35 4.17
CA PRO A 121 -6.68 -19.24 3.11
C PRO A 121 -7.33 -20.51 3.65
N ARG A 122 -6.86 -21.02 4.79
CA ARG A 122 -7.44 -22.19 5.47
C ARG A 122 -8.87 -21.92 5.93
N ASN A 123 -9.10 -20.81 6.64
CA ASN A 123 -10.41 -20.49 7.19
C ASN A 123 -11.40 -20.18 6.07
N LEU A 124 -10.96 -19.44 5.04
CA LEU A 124 -11.78 -19.17 3.87
C LEU A 124 -12.17 -20.46 3.13
N ALA A 125 -11.23 -21.40 2.97
CA ALA A 125 -11.51 -22.69 2.35
C ALA A 125 -12.51 -23.53 3.15
N ALA A 126 -12.41 -23.53 4.48
CA ALA A 126 -13.39 -24.20 5.34
C ALA A 126 -14.80 -23.62 5.14
N LEU A 127 -14.97 -22.30 5.24
CA LEU A 127 -16.29 -21.66 5.06
C LEU A 127 -16.84 -21.77 3.63
N ALA A 128 -15.98 -21.92 2.62
CA ALA A 128 -16.39 -22.06 1.23
C ALA A 128 -16.82 -23.49 0.85
N SER A 129 -16.34 -24.52 1.57
CA SER A 129 -16.56 -25.94 1.24
C SER A 129 -17.47 -26.68 2.22
N SER A 130 -17.67 -26.15 3.44
CA SER A 130 -18.61 -26.71 4.39
C SER A 130 -20.06 -26.44 3.97
N GLU A 131 -20.92 -27.46 4.02
CA GLU A 131 -22.37 -27.28 3.90
C GLU A 131 -22.90 -26.53 5.13
N PRO A 132 -23.85 -25.59 4.99
CA PRO A 132 -24.48 -24.95 6.13
C PRO A 132 -25.38 -25.96 6.83
N THR A 133 -24.87 -26.59 7.89
CA THR A 133 -25.68 -27.35 8.82
C THR A 133 -26.64 -26.38 9.52
N GLN A 134 -27.95 -26.63 9.44
CA GLN A 134 -28.95 -25.85 10.17
C GLN A 134 -28.59 -25.82 11.65
N GLN A 135 -28.00 -24.71 12.13
CA GLN A 135 -27.67 -24.41 13.54
C GLN A 135 -27.66 -25.64 14.45
N ASP A 136 -26.74 -26.56 14.18
CA ASP A 136 -26.52 -27.67 15.10
C ASP A 136 -25.92 -27.06 16.37
N LEU A 137 -26.69 -27.06 17.45
CA LEU A 137 -26.32 -26.44 18.72
C LEU A 137 -24.96 -26.95 19.25
N LEU A 138 -24.57 -28.17 18.87
CA LEU A 138 -23.27 -28.75 19.19
C LEU A 138 -22.15 -28.18 18.33
N ALA A 139 -22.33 -28.02 17.01
CA ALA A 139 -21.34 -27.41 16.12
C ALA A 139 -21.08 -25.94 16.45
N PHE A 140 -22.11 -25.22 16.94
CA PHE A 140 -21.97 -23.84 17.41
C PHE A 140 -21.15 -23.72 18.71
N LEU A 141 -21.14 -24.76 19.54
CA LEU A 141 -20.35 -24.80 20.79
C LEU A 141 -18.88 -25.15 20.54
N ASP A 142 -18.59 -25.87 19.45
CA ASP A 142 -17.23 -26.34 19.11
C ASP A 142 -16.43 -25.35 18.25
N ASP A 143 -16.96 -24.15 17.95
CA ASP A 143 -16.28 -23.12 17.15
C ASP A 143 -15.85 -23.68 15.77
N GLU A 144 -16.61 -24.65 15.25
CA GLU A 144 -16.34 -25.25 13.94
C GLU A 144 -16.55 -24.20 12.84
N LEU A 145 -15.60 -24.10 11.91
CA LEU A 145 -15.65 -23.20 10.76
C LEU A 145 -16.72 -23.65 9.76
N THR A 146 -17.98 -23.44 10.11
CA THR A 146 -19.15 -23.65 9.27
C THR A 146 -19.81 -22.31 8.92
N PRO A 147 -20.27 -22.11 7.67
CA PRO A 147 -21.00 -20.91 7.31
C PRO A 147 -22.34 -20.86 8.05
N ASN A 148 -22.75 -19.68 8.54
CA ASN A 148 -24.01 -19.49 9.25
C ASN A 148 -25.22 -19.69 8.32
N ASN A 149 -25.07 -19.39 7.04
CA ASN A 149 -26.12 -19.52 6.04
C ASN A 149 -25.57 -19.80 4.63
N GLN A 150 -26.45 -20.21 3.72
CA GLN A 150 -26.10 -20.49 2.31
C GLN A 150 -25.56 -19.25 1.57
N GLU A 151 -25.96 -18.04 1.98
CA GLU A 151 -25.48 -16.80 1.35
C GLU A 151 -24.01 -16.51 1.72
N GLU A 152 -23.63 -16.75 2.98
CA GLU A 152 -22.26 -16.64 3.47
C GLU A 152 -21.35 -17.68 2.83
N GLN A 153 -21.81 -18.92 2.68
CA GLN A 153 -21.09 -19.96 1.93
C GLN A 153 -20.82 -19.52 0.48
N LYS A 154 -21.85 -19.02 -0.22
CA LYS A 154 -21.71 -18.51 -1.61
C LYS A 154 -20.75 -17.31 -1.68
N ARG A 155 -20.79 -16.40 -0.71
CA ARG A 155 -19.86 -15.27 -0.58
C ARG A 155 -18.42 -15.76 -0.38
N CYS A 156 -18.19 -16.72 0.52
CA CYS A 156 -16.87 -17.32 0.78
C CYS A 156 -16.34 -18.07 -0.44
N ALA A 157 -17.19 -18.82 -1.13
CA ALA A 157 -16.82 -19.50 -2.37
C ALA A 157 -16.38 -18.52 -3.47
N ARG A 158 -17.08 -17.39 -3.60
CA ARG A 158 -16.69 -16.31 -4.52
C ARG A 158 -15.35 -15.68 -4.14
N LEU A 159 -15.18 -15.29 -2.86
CA LEU A 159 -13.92 -14.73 -2.34
C LEU A 159 -12.75 -15.69 -2.54
N LYS A 160 -12.96 -17.00 -2.34
CA LYS A 160 -11.97 -18.03 -2.61
C LYS A 160 -11.58 -18.07 -4.09
N GLY A 161 -12.57 -18.04 -4.99
CA GLY A 161 -12.32 -17.97 -6.43
C GLY A 161 -11.53 -16.73 -6.84
N ASP A 162 -11.82 -15.57 -6.23
CA ASP A 162 -11.09 -14.33 -6.50
C ASP A 162 -9.66 -14.35 -5.95
N LEU A 163 -9.45 -14.98 -4.79
CA LEU A 163 -8.12 -15.19 -4.19
C LEU A 163 -7.27 -16.15 -5.03
N ASP A 164 -7.80 -17.32 -5.39
CA ASP A 164 -7.09 -18.32 -6.19
C ASP A 164 -6.80 -17.80 -7.62
N GLY A 165 -7.65 -16.90 -8.12
CA GLY A 165 -7.52 -16.25 -9.42
C GLY A 165 -6.70 -14.95 -9.45
N TYR A 166 -6.09 -14.53 -8.33
CA TYR A 166 -5.36 -13.25 -8.19
C TYR A 166 -6.18 -11.99 -8.56
N LYS A 167 -7.52 -12.08 -8.53
CA LYS A 167 -8.40 -10.92 -8.65
C LYS A 167 -8.49 -10.17 -7.32
N TRP A 168 -8.27 -10.89 -6.23
CA TRP A 168 -8.17 -10.36 -4.88
C TRP A 168 -6.83 -10.81 -4.25
N ASP A 169 -6.14 -9.88 -3.59
CA ASP A 169 -4.85 -10.14 -2.93
C ASP A 169 -4.99 -10.66 -1.50
N GLY A 170 -6.23 -10.87 -1.04
CA GLY A 170 -6.55 -11.34 0.30
C GLY A 170 -6.59 -10.26 1.37
N LEU A 171 -6.46 -8.98 1.00
CA LEU A 171 -6.60 -7.86 1.92
C LEU A 171 -8.06 -7.42 2.03
N ARG A 172 -8.59 -7.28 3.26
CA ARG A 172 -10.00 -6.92 3.51
C ARG A 172 -10.48 -5.71 2.69
N ASP A 173 -9.63 -4.69 2.54
CA ASP A 173 -9.99 -3.41 1.91
C ASP A 173 -9.93 -3.46 0.36
N HIS A 174 -9.41 -4.53 -0.24
CA HIS A 174 -9.16 -4.65 -1.68
C HIS A 174 -10.17 -5.54 -2.41
N THR A 175 -11.39 -5.65 -1.87
CA THR A 175 -12.48 -6.40 -2.50
C THR A 175 -13.76 -5.57 -2.55
N ASP A 176 -14.50 -5.70 -3.64
CA ASP A 176 -15.81 -5.06 -3.80
C ASP A 176 -16.92 -5.81 -3.04
N ILE A 177 -16.63 -7.01 -2.54
CA ILE A 177 -17.58 -7.83 -1.80
C ILE A 177 -17.62 -7.33 -0.36
N ALA A 178 -18.80 -6.92 0.11
CA ALA A 178 -19.00 -6.54 1.50
C ALA A 178 -18.73 -7.75 2.43
N ILE A 179 -17.77 -7.60 3.33
CA ILE A 179 -17.43 -8.57 4.38
C ILE A 179 -17.78 -7.93 5.73
N ASP A 180 -18.75 -8.52 6.41
CA ASP A 180 -19.17 -8.15 7.77
C ASP A 180 -18.07 -8.45 8.80
N ASP A 181 -18.09 -7.76 9.94
CA ASP A 181 -17.01 -7.88 10.94
C ASP A 181 -16.94 -9.28 11.57
N ASP A 182 -18.06 -9.98 11.66
CA ASP A 182 -18.13 -11.35 12.16
C ASP A 182 -17.45 -12.32 11.17
N LEU A 183 -17.80 -12.23 9.89
CA LEU A 183 -17.12 -12.99 8.85
C LEU A 183 -15.62 -12.65 8.77
N VAL A 184 -15.23 -11.39 8.93
CA VAL A 184 -13.81 -10.99 9.02
C VAL A 184 -13.13 -11.65 10.21
N ALA A 185 -13.78 -11.71 11.36
CA ALA A 185 -13.23 -12.38 12.54
C ALA A 185 -13.01 -13.88 12.30
N ALA A 186 -13.91 -14.53 11.54
CA ALA A 186 -13.80 -15.94 11.18
C ALA A 186 -12.69 -16.20 10.15
N ILE A 187 -12.51 -15.34 9.14
CA ILE A 187 -11.59 -15.59 8.02
C ILE A 187 -10.22 -14.95 8.16
N LYS A 188 -9.97 -14.06 9.14
CA LYS A 188 -8.66 -13.42 9.32
C LYS A 188 -7.64 -14.33 10.02
N TYR A 189 -6.36 -13.97 9.90
CA TYR A 189 -5.34 -14.55 10.77
C TYR A 189 -5.53 -14.13 12.24
N ARG A 190 -5.56 -15.11 13.16
CA ARG A 190 -5.45 -14.92 14.62
C ARG A 190 -4.03 -14.49 15.00
#